data_AF-A0A2A2EA68-F1
#
_entry.id   AF-A0A2A2EA68-F1
#
_cell.length_a   1.000
_cell.length_b   1.000
_cell.length_c   1.000
_cell.angle_alpha   90.00
_cell.angle_beta   90.00
_cell.angle_gamma   90.00
#
_symmetry.space_group_name_H-M   'P 1'
#
loop_
_entity.id
_entity.type
_entity.pdbx_description
1 polymer ?
#
loop_
_entity_poly.entity_id
_entity_poly.type
_entity_poly.pdbx_seq_one_letter_code
_entity_poly.pdbx_strand_id
1 'polypeptide(L)'
;MDEILDRAIQLLRMMGPKKLSQLGETSHERWKTISKRAVRMNTEEIDVLVKIYPQYALWLASGQIAPEFGQTSPEYDEAHSGVSTTSKAPGQSPS
;
A
#
# COMPACT_ATOMS: atom_id res chain seq x y z
N MET A 1 -8.24 3.78 17.39
CA MET A 1 -7.16 4.25 16.50
C MET A 1 -7.67 4.06 15.07
N ASP A 2 -7.55 5.05 14.19
CA ASP A 2 -8.10 4.95 12.83
C ASP A 2 -7.17 4.13 11.92
N GLU A 3 -7.33 2.79 11.92
CA GLU A 3 -6.45 1.86 11.19
C GLU A 3 -6.46 2.08 9.67
N ILE A 4 -7.62 2.41 9.09
CA ILE A 4 -7.72 2.75 7.66
C ILE A 4 -6.90 3.99 7.34
N LEU A 5 -6.92 5.01 8.22
CA LEU A 5 -6.13 6.22 8.05
C LEU A 5 -4.63 5.90 8.14
N ASP A 6 -4.23 4.97 9.00
CA ASP A 6 -2.84 4.53 9.12
C ASP A 6 -2.33 3.90 7.80
N ARG A 7 -3.09 2.95 7.26
CA ARG A 7 -2.81 2.28 5.98
C ARG A 7 -2.78 3.28 4.82
N ALA A 8 -3.72 4.20 4.79
CA ALA A 8 -3.77 5.23 3.76
C ALA A 8 -2.58 6.19 3.82
N ILE A 9 -2.13 6.57 5.02
CA ILE A 9 -0.92 7.38 5.21
C ILE A 9 0.33 6.61 4.75
N GLN A 10 0.37 5.30 4.94
CA GLN A 10 1.47 4.46 4.42
C GLN A 10 1.54 4.57 2.89
N LEU A 11 0.43 4.37 2.18
CA LEU A 11 0.37 4.54 0.71
C LEU A 11 0.74 5.97 0.28
N LEU A 12 0.23 6.96 1.02
CA LEU A 12 0.52 8.36 0.78
C LEU A 12 2.03 8.65 0.88
N ARG A 13 2.71 8.10 1.88
CA ARG A 13 4.15 8.29 2.08
C ARG A 13 4.99 7.63 1.00
N MET A 14 4.59 6.45 0.53
CA MET A 14 5.28 5.78 -0.57
C MET A 14 5.23 6.58 -1.88
N MET A 15 4.08 7.18 -2.19
CA MET A 15 3.90 7.89 -3.45
C MET A 15 4.29 9.38 -3.37
N GLY A 16 4.01 10.00 -2.23
CA GLY A 16 4.25 11.40 -1.93
C GLY A 16 3.05 12.30 -2.23
N PRO A 17 2.82 13.34 -1.41
CA PRO A 17 1.63 14.20 -1.52
C PRO A 17 1.57 14.98 -2.83
N LYS A 18 2.73 15.32 -3.42
CA LYS A 18 2.80 16.06 -4.69
C LYS A 18 2.24 15.24 -5.84
N LYS A 19 2.69 13.99 -6.00
CA LYS A 19 2.23 13.12 -7.07
C LYS A 19 0.73 12.78 -6.92
N LEU A 20 0.27 12.54 -5.69
CA LEU A 20 -1.16 12.35 -5.40
C LEU A 20 -2.02 13.53 -5.85
N SER A 21 -1.56 14.76 -5.60
CA SER A 21 -2.29 15.95 -6.03
C SER A 21 -2.31 16.19 -7.54
N GLN A 22 -1.47 15.50 -8.31
CA GLN A 22 -1.47 15.60 -9.77
C GLN A 22 -2.39 14.56 -10.43
N LEU A 23 -2.80 13.54 -9.68
CA LEU A 23 -3.57 12.39 -10.19
C LEU A 23 -5.05 12.46 -9.81
N GLY A 24 -5.45 13.41 -8.97
CA GLY A 24 -6.83 13.61 -8.56
C GLY A 24 -7.12 15.07 -8.25
N GLU A 25 -8.35 15.34 -7.80
CA GLU A 25 -8.84 16.68 -7.49
C GLU A 25 -8.36 17.18 -6.10
N THR A 26 -7.84 16.27 -5.29
CA THR A 26 -7.36 16.56 -3.94
C THR A 26 -6.05 17.37 -3.96
N SER A 27 -6.07 18.56 -3.37
CA SER A 27 -4.91 19.46 -3.36
C SER A 27 -3.71 18.92 -2.56
N HIS A 28 -2.51 19.36 -2.93
CA HIS A 28 -1.26 18.99 -2.26
C HIS A 28 -1.29 19.25 -0.73
N GLU A 29 -1.87 20.37 -0.31
CA GLU A 29 -2.01 20.73 1.10
C GLU A 29 -2.89 19.74 1.88
N ARG A 30 -3.94 19.24 1.23
CA ARG A 30 -4.85 18.23 1.79
C ARG A 30 -4.10 16.93 2.05
N TRP A 31 -3.32 16.45 1.09
CA TRP A 31 -2.45 15.28 1.30
C TRP A 31 -1.41 15.52 2.41
N LYS A 32 -0.84 16.73 2.52
CA LYS A 32 0.08 17.07 3.61
C LYS A 32 -0.59 17.08 4.99
N THR A 33 -1.84 17.50 5.10
CA THR A 33 -2.57 17.49 6.38
C THR A 33 -2.96 16.06 6.78
N ILE A 34 -3.37 15.23 5.82
CA ILE A 34 -3.64 13.81 6.04
C ILE A 34 -2.38 13.07 6.49
N SER A 35 -1.22 13.31 5.86
CA SER A 35 0.04 12.64 6.23
C SER A 35 0.51 12.93 7.65
N LYS A 36 0.08 14.07 8.20
CA LYS A 36 0.31 14.50 9.59
C LYS A 36 -0.74 13.98 10.57
N ARG A 37 -1.73 13.20 10.12
CA ARG A 37 -2.90 12.75 10.91
C ARG A 37 -3.71 13.93 11.48
N ALA A 38 -3.59 15.12 10.90
CA ALA A 38 -4.30 16.31 11.39
C ALA A 38 -5.79 16.30 11.01
N VAL A 39 -6.14 15.54 9.98
CA VAL A 39 -7.50 15.43 9.44
C VAL A 39 -7.81 13.96 9.14
N ARG A 40 -9.11 13.63 9.17
CA ARG A 40 -9.59 12.34 8.64
C ARG A 40 -9.64 12.35 7.12
N MET A 41 -9.54 11.15 6.57
CA MET A 41 -9.65 10.88 5.16
C MET A 41 -11.11 10.61 4.78
N ASN A 42 -11.57 11.16 3.66
CA ASN A 42 -12.89 10.88 3.13
C ASN A 42 -12.80 9.88 1.98
N THR A 43 -13.96 9.48 1.47
CA THR A 43 -14.09 8.50 0.38
C THR A 43 -13.35 8.94 -0.89
N GLU A 44 -13.28 10.24 -1.19
CA GLU A 44 -12.57 10.76 -2.37
C GLU A 44 -11.06 10.46 -2.31
N GLU A 45 -10.39 10.76 -1.20
CA GLU A 45 -8.97 10.46 -1.05
C GLU A 45 -8.70 8.94 -1.03
N ILE A 46 -9.63 8.14 -0.49
CA ILE A 46 -9.55 6.68 -0.57
C ILE A 46 -9.69 6.20 -2.02
N ASP A 47 -10.62 6.76 -2.79
CA ASP A 47 -10.80 6.43 -4.22
C ASP A 47 -9.56 6.75 -5.03
N VAL A 48 -8.91 7.90 -4.79
CA VAL A 48 -7.63 8.25 -5.43
C VAL A 48 -6.55 7.20 -5.10
N LEU A 49 -6.44 6.78 -3.83
CA LEU A 49 -5.48 5.74 -3.46
C LEU A 49 -5.79 4.38 -4.10
N VAL A 50 -7.05 3.98 -4.15
CA VAL A 50 -7.49 2.72 -4.78
C VAL A 50 -7.26 2.74 -6.29
N LYS A 51 -7.45 3.87 -6.97
CA LYS A 51 -7.15 4.01 -8.40
C LYS A 51 -5.66 3.85 -8.71
N ILE A 52 -4.80 4.27 -7.79
CA ILE A 52 -3.34 4.24 -7.96
C ILE A 52 -2.77 2.89 -7.54
N TYR A 53 -3.32 2.32 -6.48
CA TYR A 53 -2.94 1.04 -5.92
C TYR A 53 -4.15 0.10 -5.85
N PRO A 54 -4.71 -0.33 -7.00
CA PRO A 54 -5.87 -1.21 -7.01
C PRO A 54 -5.59 -2.56 -6.35
N GLN A 55 -4.33 -3.01 -6.37
CA GLN A 55 -3.88 -4.21 -5.66
C GLN A 55 -3.93 -4.08 -4.13
N TYR A 56 -3.96 -2.86 -3.59
CA TYR A 56 -4.00 -2.63 -2.14
C TYR A 56 -5.39 -2.26 -1.64
N ALA A 57 -6.44 -2.37 -2.47
CA ALA A 57 -7.79 -1.94 -2.14
C ALA A 57 -8.39 -2.72 -0.96
N LEU A 58 -8.29 -4.06 -0.98
CA LEU A 58 -8.78 -4.93 0.11
C LEU A 58 -8.02 -4.65 1.42
N TRP A 59 -6.71 -4.48 1.32
CA TRP A 59 -5.86 -4.18 2.47
C TRP A 59 -6.16 -2.79 3.05
N LEU A 60 -6.37 -1.79 2.21
CA LEU A 60 -6.71 -0.44 2.65
C LEU A 60 -8.04 -0.41 3.40
N ALA A 61 -9.06 -1.12 2.89
CA ALA A 61 -10.40 -1.14 3.47
C ALA A 61 -10.49 -2.03 4.72
N SER A 62 -9.98 -3.27 4.66
CA SER A 62 -10.21 -4.29 5.68
C SER A 62 -8.96 -4.69 6.45
N GLY A 63 -7.76 -4.32 5.97
CA GLY A 63 -6.48 -4.80 6.52
C GLY A 63 -6.13 -6.22 6.11
N GLN A 64 -6.98 -6.87 5.32
CA GLN A 64 -6.79 -8.22 4.83
C GLN A 64 -6.06 -8.21 3.48
N ILE A 65 -5.34 -9.28 3.19
CA ILE A 65 -4.73 -9.52 1.88
C ILE A 65 -5.32 -10.80 1.29
N ALA A 66 -5.45 -10.83 -0.03
CA ALA A 66 -5.81 -11.99 -0.83
C ALA A 66 -4.87 -12.06 -2.05
N PRO A 67 -3.60 -12.49 -1.84
CA PRO A 67 -2.59 -12.52 -2.90
C PRO A 67 -2.99 -13.39 -4.09
N GLU A 68 -3.81 -14.42 -3.86
CA GLU A 68 -4.39 -15.27 -4.91
C GLU A 68 -5.28 -14.50 -5.92
N PHE A 69 -5.90 -13.40 -5.48
CA PHE A 69 -6.69 -12.49 -6.31
C PHE A 69 -5.93 -11.22 -6.70
N GLY A 70 -4.61 -11.18 -6.46
CA GLY A 70 -3.79 -9.99 -6.69
C GLY A 70 -4.08 -8.83 -5.73
N GLN A 71 -4.78 -9.10 -4.62
CA GLN A 71 -5.01 -8.12 -3.56
C GLN A 71 -3.95 -8.30 -2.48
N THR A 72 -2.94 -7.46 -2.45
CA THR A 72 -1.79 -7.57 -1.54
C THR A 72 -1.70 -6.37 -0.61
N SER A 73 -0.61 -6.30 0.16
CA SER A 73 -0.24 -5.13 0.94
C SER A 73 1.18 -4.69 0.56
N PRO A 74 1.55 -3.44 0.84
CA PRO A 74 2.92 -2.97 0.62
C PRO A 74 3.95 -3.85 1.31
N GLU A 75 3.68 -4.22 2.57
CA GLU A 75 4.56 -5.07 3.37
C GLU A 75 4.70 -6.50 2.79
N TYR A 76 3.62 -7.05 2.24
CA TYR A 76 3.65 -8.34 1.53
C TYR A 76 4.48 -8.24 0.24
N ASP A 77 4.28 -7.17 -0.54
CA ASP A 77 5.01 -6.96 -1.79
C ASP A 77 6.50 -6.75 -1.53
N GLU A 78 6.87 -5.95 -0.53
CA GLU A 78 8.27 -5.75 -0.10
C GLU A 78 8.94 -7.07 0.32
N ALA A 79 8.23 -7.93 1.07
CA ALA A 79 8.74 -9.23 1.49
C ALA A 79 8.89 -10.22 0.31
N HIS A 80 8.05 -10.11 -0.73
CA HIS A 80 8.02 -11.02 -1.87
C HIS A 80 8.80 -10.50 -3.11
N SER A 81 9.11 -9.20 -3.19
CA SER A 81 9.93 -8.60 -4.26
C SER A 81 11.39 -9.07 -4.23
N GLY A 82 11.83 -9.67 -3.11
CA GLY A 82 13.22 -10.11 -2.89
C GLY A 82 13.56 -11.53 -3.37
N VAL A 83 12.62 -12.32 -3.91
CA VAL A 83 12.90 -13.72 -4.29
C VAL A 83 13.41 -13.86 -5.73
N SER A 84 14.49 -13.16 -6.08
CA SER A 84 15.37 -13.67 -7.14
C SER A 84 16.13 -14.88 -6.60
N THR A 85 15.52 -16.06 -6.75
CA THR A 85 16.18 -17.36 -6.96
C THR A 85 17.65 -17.44 -6.55
N THR A 86 17.94 -17.75 -5.28
CA THR A 86 19.08 -18.61 -4.97
C THR A 86 18.59 -20.05 -4.88
N SER A 87 18.44 -20.65 -6.05
CA SER A 87 18.40 -22.10 -6.20
C SER A 87 19.77 -22.63 -5.76
N LYS A 88 19.93 -23.01 -4.50
CA LYS A 88 20.98 -23.95 -4.10
C LYS A 88 20.32 -25.10 -3.34
N ALA A 89 20.26 -26.22 -4.05
CA ALA A 89 19.55 -27.45 -3.73
C ALA A 89 19.83 -27.99 -2.32
N PRO A 90 18.88 -28.73 -1.72
CA PRO A 90 19.14 -29.46 -0.50
C PRO A 90 20.15 -30.58 -0.81
N GLY A 91 21.33 -30.49 -0.21
CA GLY A 91 22.28 -31.59 -0.14
C GLY A 91 21.67 -32.73 0.67
N GLN A 92 20.88 -33.55 -0.01
CA GLN A 92 20.44 -34.84 0.48
C GLN A 92 21.66 -35.76 0.43
N SER A 93 22.31 -35.97 1.57
CA SER A 93 23.16 -37.14 1.79
C SER A 93 22.27 -38.38 1.62
N PRO A 94 22.63 -39.31 0.71
CA PRO A 94 23.17 -40.58 1.21
C PRO A 94 24.14 -41.29 0.25
N SER A 95 25.24 -41.84 0.79
CA SER A 95 25.72 -43.22 0.62
C SER A 95 27.08 -43.36 1.30
#